data_AF-A0AB33BXN0-F1
#
_entry.id   AF-A0AB33BXN0-F1
#
_cell.length_a   1.000
_cell.length_b   1.000
_cell.length_c   1.000
_cell.angle_alpha   90.00
_cell.angle_beta   90.00
_cell.angle_gamma   90.00
#
_symmetry.space_group_name_H-M   'P 1'
#
loop_
_entity.id
_entity.type
_entity.pdbx_description
1 polymer ?
#
loop_
_entity_poly.entity_id
_entity_poly.type
_entity_poly.pdbx_seq_one_letter_code
_entity_poly.pdbx_strand_id
1 'polypeptide(L)'
;MSKKHKSSQFTPNNSSSQPKSATPPNYSPNSVSSSPTRVQSLTPANMPPLASSRVQPEQMSLNAHAHIQKYLKETGRNSLTKEDLNAVLRLSQHLRVFGLLSAVGYINQANQQDNNVVRKRTVPVWKCLINNLLEPQSTLPEKALMEKVIAMSRNNPSQYMISWRKSLQMSNHWNFWARAYSDS
;
A
#
# COMPACT_ATOMS: atom_id res chain seq x y z
N MET A 1 -3.80 27.54 54.56
CA MET A 1 -2.47 28.09 54.22
C MET A 1 -1.99 27.40 52.96
N SER A 2 -2.16 28.01 51.78
CA SER A 2 -1.17 28.87 51.07
C SER A 2 -0.16 28.11 50.20
N LYS A 3 -0.51 28.02 48.90
CA LYS A 3 0.27 28.18 47.65
C LYS A 3 1.81 27.97 47.65
N LYS A 4 2.31 27.25 46.64
CA LYS A 4 3.21 27.72 45.52
C LYS A 4 3.89 26.52 44.82
N HIS A 5 3.60 26.28 43.53
CA HIS A 5 4.42 26.61 42.34
C HIS A 5 5.92 26.21 42.35
N LYS A 6 6.30 25.34 41.40
CA LYS A 6 7.62 25.26 40.72
C LYS A 6 7.33 24.80 39.28
N SER A 7 7.16 25.68 38.29
CA SER A 7 8.20 26.29 37.42
C SER A 7 9.26 25.27 36.99
N SER A 8 9.19 24.69 35.79
CA SER A 8 9.64 25.27 34.50
C SER A 8 11.08 25.74 34.55
N GLN A 9 12.00 24.99 33.91
CA GLN A 9 13.18 25.49 33.20
C GLN A 9 13.58 24.49 32.10
N PHE A 10 13.00 24.68 30.90
CA PHE A 10 13.69 24.36 29.65
C PHE A 10 14.78 25.42 29.45
N THR A 11 16.03 25.01 29.26
CA THR A 11 17.11 25.89 28.81
C THR A 11 17.19 25.87 27.29
N PRO A 12 16.92 26.98 26.57
CA PRO A 12 17.21 27.07 25.16
C PRO A 12 18.70 27.43 25.00
N ASN A 13 19.48 26.49 24.45
CA ASN A 13 20.86 26.76 24.10
C ASN A 13 20.89 27.65 22.85
N ASN A 14 21.32 28.90 23.05
CA ASN A 14 21.37 29.95 22.05
C ASN A 14 22.74 29.91 21.35
N SER A 15 22.83 29.18 20.24
CA SER A 15 23.98 29.21 19.35
C SER A 15 23.65 30.10 18.15
N SER A 16 24.02 31.36 18.25
CA SER A 16 24.01 32.32 17.16
C SER A 16 25.00 31.92 16.07
N SER A 17 24.51 31.33 14.99
CA SER A 17 25.26 31.18 13.73
C SER A 17 24.51 31.89 12.61
N GLN A 18 25.08 33.01 12.17
CA GLN A 18 24.62 33.81 11.04
C GLN A 18 24.44 32.96 9.77
N PRO A 19 23.43 33.25 8.92
CA PRO A 19 23.32 32.60 7.62
C PRO A 19 24.39 33.18 6.68
N LYS A 20 25.41 32.37 6.35
CA LYS A 20 26.32 32.67 5.24
C LYS A 20 25.55 32.44 3.94
N SER A 21 25.23 33.53 3.23
CA SER A 21 24.71 33.52 1.88
C SER A 21 25.67 32.74 0.96
N ALA A 22 25.21 31.61 0.43
CA ALA A 22 25.96 30.82 -0.54
C ALA A 22 25.78 31.45 -1.93
N THR A 23 26.83 32.09 -2.44
CA THR A 23 26.90 32.55 -3.83
C THR A 23 27.02 31.32 -4.75
N PRO A 24 26.16 31.14 -5.76
CA PRO A 24 26.32 30.06 -6.72
C PRO A 24 27.55 30.30 -7.61
N PRO A 25 28.30 29.25 -8.00
CA PRO A 25 29.41 29.39 -8.93
C PRO A 25 28.89 29.85 -10.30
N ASN A 26 29.55 30.88 -10.83
CA ASN A 26 29.32 31.46 -12.14
C ASN A 26 29.83 30.50 -13.23
N TYR A 27 28.93 29.82 -13.93
CA TYR A 27 29.28 28.99 -15.09
C TYR A 27 29.35 29.87 -16.34
N SER A 28 30.57 30.12 -16.83
CA SER A 28 30.77 30.69 -18.17
C SER A 28 30.32 29.67 -19.23
N PRO A 29 29.52 30.07 -20.23
CA PRO A 29 29.08 29.17 -21.28
C PRO A 29 30.21 28.97 -22.30
N ASN A 30 30.83 27.79 -22.29
CA ASN A 30 31.67 27.39 -23.41
C ASN A 30 30.78 27.12 -24.62
N SER A 31 30.95 27.98 -25.63
CA SER A 31 30.46 27.80 -26.98
C SER A 31 31.00 26.49 -27.56
N VAL A 32 30.12 25.54 -27.87
CA VAL A 32 30.46 24.43 -28.75
C VAL A 32 29.51 24.46 -29.94
N SER A 33 30.16 24.57 -31.09
CA SER A 33 29.60 24.71 -32.43
C SER A 33 28.63 23.59 -32.79
N SER A 34 27.57 24.00 -33.47
CA SER A 34 26.54 23.19 -34.11
C SER A 34 27.08 22.27 -35.20
N SER A 35 26.78 20.97 -35.08
CA SER A 35 26.66 20.02 -36.18
C SER A 35 25.51 19.05 -35.86
N PRO A 36 24.42 19.02 -36.63
CA PRO A 36 23.35 18.04 -36.41
C PRO A 36 23.81 16.68 -36.97
N THR A 37 24.39 15.84 -36.12
CA THR A 37 24.58 14.43 -36.45
C THR A 37 23.20 13.75 -36.43
N ARG A 38 22.65 13.53 -37.62
CA ARG A 38 21.45 12.72 -37.88
C ARG A 38 21.65 11.34 -37.25
N VAL A 39 21.06 11.12 -36.07
CA VAL A 39 20.96 9.79 -35.47
C VAL A 39 20.00 8.99 -36.36
N GLN A 40 20.56 8.08 -37.16
CA GLN A 40 19.77 7.11 -37.89
C GLN A 40 19.01 6.26 -36.87
N SER A 41 17.68 6.33 -36.93
CA SER A 41 16.78 5.46 -36.21
C SER A 41 17.03 4.01 -36.65
N LEU A 42 17.74 3.24 -35.82
CA LEU A 42 17.70 1.79 -35.89
C LEU A 42 16.30 1.36 -35.46
N THR A 43 15.44 1.05 -36.42
CA THR A 43 14.17 0.36 -36.18
C THR A 43 14.47 -1.05 -35.65
N PRO A 44 14.07 -1.42 -34.42
CA PRO A 44 13.95 -2.82 -34.07
C PRO A 44 12.60 -3.30 -34.62
N ALA A 45 12.60 -3.74 -35.88
CA ALA A 45 11.57 -4.65 -36.35
C ALA A 45 11.73 -5.96 -35.53
N ASN A 46 10.64 -6.41 -34.89
CA ASN A 46 10.53 -7.58 -33.99
C ASN A 46 10.80 -7.37 -32.49
N MET A 47 10.44 -6.23 -31.91
CA MET A 47 10.06 -6.21 -30.50
C MET A 47 8.56 -6.55 -30.40
N PRO A 48 8.14 -7.57 -29.61
CA PRO A 48 6.72 -7.70 -29.26
C PRO A 48 6.27 -6.37 -28.66
N PRO A 49 5.02 -5.93 -28.91
CA PRO A 49 4.57 -4.66 -28.38
C PRO A 49 4.81 -4.69 -26.87
N LEU A 50 5.66 -3.80 -26.39
CA LEU A 50 5.69 -3.39 -24.99
C LEU A 50 4.30 -2.86 -24.73
N ALA A 51 3.39 -3.77 -24.37
CA ALA A 51 2.09 -3.42 -23.85
C ALA A 51 2.42 -2.48 -22.71
N SER A 52 2.20 -1.19 -22.95
CA SER A 52 2.21 -0.19 -21.90
C SER A 52 1.40 -0.85 -20.79
N SER A 53 2.05 -1.16 -19.66
CA SER A 53 1.37 -1.64 -18.45
C SER A 53 0.59 -0.45 -17.92
N ARG A 54 -0.39 -0.02 -18.71
CA ARG A 54 -1.27 1.09 -18.44
C ARG A 54 -2.12 0.56 -17.33
N VAL A 55 -1.90 1.10 -16.14
CA VAL A 55 -2.83 1.02 -15.03
C VAL A 55 -4.23 1.18 -15.62
N GLN A 56 -5.11 0.20 -15.42
CA GLN A 56 -6.51 0.23 -15.84
C GLN A 56 -7.37 0.43 -14.58
N PRO A 57 -7.62 1.69 -14.16
CA PRO A 57 -8.33 1.96 -12.91
C PRO A 57 -9.73 1.38 -12.90
N GLU A 58 -10.41 1.33 -14.05
CA GLU A 58 -11.76 0.79 -14.19
C GLU A 58 -11.77 -0.71 -13.91
N GLN A 59 -10.85 -1.47 -14.52
CA GLN A 59 -10.71 -2.90 -14.27
C GLN A 59 -10.33 -3.18 -12.81
N MET A 60 -9.45 -2.35 -12.21
CA MET A 60 -9.14 -2.48 -10.78
C MET A 60 -10.34 -2.18 -9.88
N SER A 61 -11.14 -1.19 -10.25
CA SER A 61 -12.39 -0.89 -9.53
C SER A 61 -13.37 -2.05 -9.61
N LEU A 62 -13.56 -2.66 -10.80
CA LEU A 62 -14.42 -3.83 -10.98
C LEU A 62 -13.90 -5.05 -10.20
N ASN A 63 -12.60 -5.27 -10.16
CA ASN A 63 -12.02 -6.33 -9.35
C ASN A 63 -12.24 -6.06 -7.85
N ALA A 64 -12.02 -4.84 -7.38
CA ALA A 64 -12.28 -4.46 -6.00
C ALA A 64 -13.74 -4.64 -5.61
N HIS A 65 -14.67 -4.26 -6.48
CA HIS A 65 -16.10 -4.51 -6.35
C HIS A 65 -16.39 -6.00 -6.14
N ALA A 66 -15.85 -6.86 -7.02
CA ALA A 66 -16.01 -8.31 -6.92
C ALA A 66 -15.43 -8.87 -5.61
N HIS A 67 -14.30 -8.33 -5.12
CA HIS A 67 -13.73 -8.75 -3.83
C HIS A 67 -14.67 -8.42 -2.66
N ILE A 68 -15.27 -7.23 -2.64
CA ILE A 68 -16.22 -6.81 -1.60
C ILE A 68 -17.49 -7.67 -1.68
N GLN A 69 -18.03 -7.91 -2.88
CA GLN A 69 -19.19 -8.77 -3.05
C GLN A 69 -18.91 -10.22 -2.61
N LYS A 70 -17.72 -10.76 -2.90
CA LYS A 70 -17.35 -12.10 -2.44
C LYS A 70 -17.32 -12.18 -0.92
N TYR A 71 -16.74 -11.19 -0.24
CA TYR A 71 -16.74 -11.12 1.22
C TYR A 71 -18.16 -11.05 1.80
N LEU A 72 -19.03 -10.23 1.21
CA LEU A 72 -20.44 -10.11 1.59
C LEU A 72 -21.18 -11.45 1.44
N LYS A 73 -20.97 -12.14 0.32
CA LYS A 73 -21.54 -13.47 0.06
C LYS A 73 -21.04 -14.52 1.06
N GLU A 74 -19.75 -14.53 1.37
CA GLU A 74 -19.15 -15.45 2.36
C GLU A 74 -19.69 -15.22 3.77
N THR A 75 -20.08 -13.99 4.10
CA THR A 75 -20.68 -13.63 5.41
C THR A 75 -22.20 -13.64 5.42
N GLY A 76 -22.86 -13.92 4.29
CA GLY A 76 -24.32 -13.95 4.17
C GLY A 76 -24.99 -12.58 4.36
N ARG A 77 -24.28 -11.48 4.07
CA ARG A 77 -24.76 -10.10 4.26
C ARG A 77 -24.83 -9.35 2.94
N ASN A 78 -25.66 -8.32 2.88
CA ASN A 78 -25.80 -7.45 1.70
C ASN A 78 -25.00 -6.14 1.82
N SER A 79 -24.51 -5.85 3.02
CA SER A 79 -23.84 -4.62 3.39
C SER A 79 -22.70 -4.88 4.38
N LEU A 80 -21.74 -3.97 4.41
CA LEU A 80 -20.64 -3.98 5.36
C LEU A 80 -21.06 -3.26 6.64
N THR A 81 -20.72 -3.85 7.78
CA THR A 81 -20.86 -3.13 9.05
C THR A 81 -19.80 -2.04 9.15
N LYS A 82 -20.00 -1.12 10.10
CA LYS A 82 -19.00 -0.09 10.44
C LYS A 82 -17.63 -0.69 10.74
N GLU A 83 -17.59 -1.87 11.36
CA GLU A 83 -16.33 -2.53 11.69
C GLU A 83 -15.65 -3.16 10.48
N ASP A 84 -16.40 -3.68 9.52
CA ASP A 84 -15.81 -4.18 8.28
C ASP A 84 -15.25 -3.03 7.45
N LEU A 85 -15.98 -1.92 7.33
CA LEU A 85 -15.47 -0.70 6.71
C LEU A 85 -14.17 -0.26 7.39
N ASN A 86 -14.15 -0.18 8.72
CA ASN A 86 -12.94 0.15 9.46
C ASN A 86 -11.80 -0.85 9.22
N ALA A 87 -12.09 -2.14 9.10
CA ALA A 87 -11.10 -3.16 8.76
C ALA A 87 -10.49 -2.92 7.38
N VAL A 88 -11.30 -2.58 6.36
CA VAL A 88 -10.81 -2.23 5.01
C VAL A 88 -9.91 -0.99 5.06
N LEU A 89 -10.33 0.07 5.76
CA LEU A 89 -9.52 1.28 5.89
C LEU A 89 -8.18 1.02 6.59
N ARG A 90 -8.20 0.20 7.65
CA ARG A 90 -6.99 -0.22 8.36
C ARG A 90 -6.07 -1.05 7.47
N LEU A 91 -6.61 -1.91 6.61
CA LEU A 91 -5.80 -2.66 5.64
C LEU A 91 -5.06 -1.71 4.71
N SER A 92 -5.76 -0.72 4.15
CA SER A 92 -5.15 0.28 3.25
C SER A 92 -4.00 1.02 3.92
N GLN A 93 -4.19 1.48 5.16
CA GLN A 93 -3.14 2.14 5.92
C GLN A 93 -1.98 1.18 6.24
N HIS A 94 -2.28 -0.06 6.64
CA HIS A 94 -1.26 -1.05 6.98
C HIS A 94 -0.40 -1.42 5.77
N LEU A 95 -1.01 -1.63 4.59
CA LEU A 95 -0.28 -1.94 3.35
C LEU A 95 0.67 -0.80 2.95
N ARG A 96 0.28 0.45 3.20
CA ARG A 96 1.11 1.64 2.92
C ARG A 96 2.33 1.73 3.83
N VAL A 97 2.15 1.47 5.12
CA VAL A 97 3.20 1.67 6.13
C VAL A 97 4.10 0.45 6.28
N PHE A 98 3.52 -0.75 6.31
CA PHE A 98 4.21 -1.98 6.68
C PHE A 98 4.31 -3.01 5.54
N GLY A 99 3.53 -2.84 4.46
CA GLY A 99 3.58 -3.71 3.30
C GLY A 99 2.79 -5.02 3.40
N LEU A 100 2.99 -5.90 2.41
CA LEU A 100 2.18 -7.11 2.23
C LEU A 100 2.59 -8.25 3.19
N LEU A 101 3.89 -8.41 3.44
CA LEU A 101 4.42 -9.47 4.31
C LEU A 101 3.94 -9.33 5.76
N SER A 102 3.90 -8.10 6.27
CA SER A 102 3.38 -7.79 7.60
C SER A 102 1.87 -7.98 7.70
N ALA A 103 1.11 -7.64 6.65
CA ALA A 103 -0.33 -7.85 6.60
C ALA A 103 -0.70 -9.34 6.72
N VAL A 104 -0.02 -10.22 5.97
CA VAL A 104 -0.24 -11.67 6.09
C VAL A 104 0.31 -12.25 7.39
N GLY A 105 1.37 -11.65 7.94
CA GLY A 105 1.84 -11.96 9.30
C GLY A 105 0.76 -11.68 10.34
N TYR A 106 0.10 -10.52 10.26
CA TYR A 106 -1.01 -10.16 11.16
C TYR A 106 -2.20 -11.14 11.03
N ILE A 107 -2.52 -11.59 9.81
CA ILE A 107 -3.54 -12.62 9.56
C ILE A 107 -3.16 -13.95 10.23
N ASN A 108 -1.91 -14.40 10.06
CA ASN A 108 -1.46 -15.72 10.53
C ASN A 108 -1.05 -15.75 12.01
N GLN A 109 -0.97 -14.61 12.70
CA GLN A 109 -0.59 -14.57 14.12
C GLN A 109 -1.50 -15.45 14.99
N ALA A 110 -0.89 -16.42 15.68
CA ALA A 110 -1.54 -17.41 16.53
C ALA A 110 -1.81 -16.92 17.96
N ASN A 111 -1.41 -15.69 18.34
CA ASN A 111 -1.73 -15.13 19.65
C ASN A 111 -3.21 -14.75 19.71
N GLN A 112 -4.00 -15.78 19.99
CA GLN A 112 -5.40 -15.82 20.38
C GLN A 112 -5.56 -15.16 21.75
N GLN A 113 -5.29 -13.84 21.85
CA GLN A 113 -6.03 -13.11 22.88
C GLN A 113 -7.49 -13.16 22.44
N ASP A 114 -8.24 -14.12 22.95
CA ASP A 114 -9.66 -14.34 22.63
C ASP A 114 -10.51 -13.09 22.90
N ASN A 115 -9.98 -12.16 23.67
CA ASN A 115 -10.56 -10.85 23.99
C ASN A 115 -10.27 -9.76 22.94
N ASN A 116 -9.49 -10.03 21.89
CA ASN A 116 -9.22 -9.04 20.84
C ASN A 116 -10.35 -9.01 19.80
N VAL A 117 -11.46 -8.39 20.20
CA VAL A 117 -12.66 -8.14 19.36
C VAL A 117 -12.30 -7.48 18.04
N VAL A 118 -11.34 -6.56 18.06
CA VAL A 118 -10.86 -5.86 16.87
C VAL A 118 -10.28 -6.85 15.86
N ARG A 119 -9.43 -7.79 16.31
CA ARG A 119 -8.82 -8.78 15.43
C ARG A 119 -9.85 -9.75 14.86
N LYS A 120 -10.80 -10.23 15.68
CA LYS A 120 -11.90 -11.10 15.24
C LYS A 120 -12.70 -10.50 14.08
N ARG A 121 -12.85 -9.17 14.06
CA ARG A 121 -13.51 -8.42 12.97
C ARG A 121 -12.58 -8.11 11.79
N THR A 122 -11.30 -7.85 12.06
CA THR A 122 -10.33 -7.38 11.05
C THR A 122 -9.81 -8.52 10.16
N VAL A 123 -9.46 -9.66 10.76
CA VAL A 123 -8.77 -10.76 10.05
C VAL A 123 -9.61 -11.36 8.92
N PRO A 124 -10.94 -11.63 9.08
CA PRO A 124 -11.74 -12.17 7.98
C PRO A 124 -11.74 -11.28 6.73
N VAL A 125 -11.90 -9.96 6.93
CA VAL A 125 -11.87 -8.97 5.85
C VAL A 125 -10.50 -8.96 5.17
N TRP A 126 -9.42 -8.86 5.95
CA TRP A 126 -8.06 -8.81 5.41
C TRP A 126 -7.71 -10.07 4.63
N LYS A 127 -8.02 -11.24 5.19
CA LYS A 127 -7.81 -12.54 4.55
C LYS A 127 -8.55 -12.61 3.22
N CYS A 128 -9.83 -12.24 3.20
CA CYS A 128 -10.63 -12.27 1.97
C CYS A 128 -10.03 -11.35 0.89
N LEU A 129 -9.73 -10.09 1.23
CA LEU A 129 -9.22 -9.12 0.25
C LEU A 129 -7.83 -9.50 -0.28
N ILE A 130 -6.91 -9.94 0.59
CA ILE A 130 -5.56 -10.34 0.19
C ILE A 130 -5.58 -11.67 -0.59
N ASN A 131 -6.40 -12.65 -0.19
CA ASN A 131 -6.57 -13.88 -0.98
C ASN A 131 -7.06 -13.55 -2.38
N ASN A 132 -8.13 -12.75 -2.52
CA ASN A 132 -8.65 -12.42 -3.85
C ASN A 132 -7.65 -11.64 -4.72
N LEU A 133 -6.76 -10.86 -4.10
CA LEU A 133 -5.70 -10.16 -4.84
C LEU A 133 -4.63 -11.12 -5.39
N LEU A 134 -4.21 -12.09 -4.58
CA LEU A 134 -3.05 -12.95 -4.86
C LEU A 134 -3.42 -14.29 -5.50
N GLU A 135 -4.62 -14.78 -5.19
CA GLU A 135 -5.21 -16.05 -5.59
C GLU A 135 -6.70 -15.85 -5.91
N PRO A 136 -7.05 -15.20 -7.03
CA PRO A 136 -8.45 -14.93 -7.36
C PRO A 136 -9.33 -16.19 -7.49
N GLN A 137 -8.70 -17.32 -7.84
CA GLN A 137 -9.35 -18.59 -8.13
C GLN A 137 -9.41 -19.54 -6.91
N SER A 138 -8.70 -19.23 -5.82
CA SER A 138 -8.62 -20.13 -4.67
C SER A 138 -8.61 -19.37 -3.35
N THR A 139 -9.21 -19.96 -2.31
CA THR A 139 -9.15 -19.37 -0.96
C THR A 139 -8.13 -20.14 -0.14
N LEU A 140 -6.98 -19.52 0.12
CA LEU A 140 -5.94 -20.15 0.93
C LEU A 140 -6.24 -20.00 2.43
N PRO A 141 -5.92 -21.03 3.25
CA PRO A 141 -5.86 -20.88 4.69
C PRO A 141 -4.74 -19.88 5.09
N GLU A 142 -4.84 -19.32 6.27
CA GLU A 142 -3.99 -18.24 6.80
C GLU A 142 -2.50 -18.57 6.70
N LYS A 143 -2.13 -19.79 7.10
CA LYS A 143 -0.77 -20.30 7.05
C LYS A 143 -0.24 -20.39 5.62
N ALA A 144 -1.03 -20.96 4.72
CA ALA A 144 -0.65 -21.11 3.30
C ALA A 144 -0.55 -19.74 2.60
N LEU A 145 -1.42 -18.79 2.96
CA LEU A 145 -1.34 -17.42 2.45
C LEU A 145 -0.03 -16.74 2.88
N MET A 146 0.35 -16.88 4.15
CA MET A 146 1.64 -16.36 4.64
C MET A 146 2.82 -17.03 3.95
N GLU A 147 2.83 -18.36 3.85
CA GLU A 147 3.88 -19.12 3.18
C GLU A 147 4.04 -18.72 1.71
N LYS A 148 2.93 -18.51 0.99
CA LYS A 148 2.95 -18.03 -0.40
C LYS A 148 3.64 -16.67 -0.52
N VAL A 149 3.31 -15.71 0.34
CA VAL A 149 3.92 -14.37 0.30
C VAL A 149 5.39 -14.43 0.71
N ILE A 150 5.76 -15.26 1.68
CA ILE A 150 7.17 -15.51 2.05
C ILE A 150 7.93 -16.10 0.88
N ALA A 151 7.41 -17.15 0.25
CA ALA A 151 8.01 -17.79 -0.91
C ALA A 151 8.16 -16.81 -2.07
N MET A 152 7.14 -15.97 -2.33
CA MET A 152 7.21 -14.92 -3.33
C MET A 152 8.32 -13.91 -3.00
N SER A 153 8.43 -13.46 -1.75
CA SER A 153 9.46 -12.49 -1.34
C SER A 153 10.89 -13.01 -1.45
N ARG A 154 11.11 -14.32 -1.25
CA ARG A 154 12.43 -14.96 -1.28
C ARG A 154 12.82 -15.42 -2.69
N ASN A 155 11.89 -16.08 -3.38
CA ASN A 155 12.17 -16.78 -4.63
C ASN A 155 11.85 -15.93 -5.86
N ASN A 156 10.92 -14.96 -5.74
CA ASN A 156 10.57 -14.05 -6.82
C ASN A 156 10.33 -12.60 -6.33
N PRO A 157 11.38 -11.89 -5.88
CA PRO A 157 11.26 -10.56 -5.29
C PRO A 157 10.57 -9.54 -6.22
N SER A 158 10.78 -9.66 -7.54
CA SER A 158 10.12 -8.82 -8.55
C SER A 158 8.61 -9.00 -8.54
N GLN A 159 8.13 -10.25 -8.51
CA GLN A 159 6.70 -10.54 -8.39
C GLN A 159 6.13 -10.06 -7.06
N TYR A 160 6.87 -10.19 -5.97
CA TYR A 160 6.48 -9.63 -4.67
C TYR A 160 6.27 -8.11 -4.75
N MET A 161 7.21 -7.38 -5.34
CA MET A 161 7.12 -5.93 -5.51
C MET A 161 5.93 -5.52 -6.39
N ILE A 162 5.64 -6.28 -7.46
CA ILE A 162 4.45 -6.05 -8.30
C ILE A 162 3.17 -6.27 -7.48
N SER A 163 3.08 -7.39 -6.75
CA SER A 163 1.93 -7.71 -5.90
C SER A 163 1.71 -6.67 -4.81
N TRP A 164 2.78 -6.16 -4.19
CA TRP A 164 2.70 -5.10 -3.19
C TRP A 164 2.23 -3.78 -3.82
N ARG A 165 2.80 -3.34 -4.95
CA ARG A 165 2.32 -2.12 -5.63
C ARG A 165 0.86 -2.24 -6.06
N LYS A 166 0.46 -3.41 -6.56
CA LYS A 166 -0.93 -3.69 -6.92
C LYS A 166 -1.84 -3.64 -5.69
N SER A 167 -1.40 -4.14 -4.53
CA SER A 167 -2.19 -4.06 -3.30
C SER A 167 -2.40 -2.61 -2.84
N LEU A 168 -1.40 -1.74 -3.00
CA LEU A 168 -1.53 -0.31 -2.69
C LEU A 168 -2.57 0.37 -3.59
N GLN A 169 -2.52 0.13 -4.90
CA GLN A 169 -3.50 0.66 -5.85
C GLN A 169 -4.90 0.12 -5.56
N MET A 170 -5.01 -1.20 -5.37
CA MET A 170 -6.28 -1.88 -5.08
C MET A 170 -6.92 -1.37 -3.78
N SER A 171 -6.11 -1.00 -2.78
CA SER A 171 -6.62 -0.52 -1.50
C SER A 171 -7.48 0.75 -1.63
N ASN A 172 -7.20 1.62 -2.62
CA ASN A 172 -8.03 2.80 -2.87
C ASN A 172 -9.41 2.40 -3.41
N HIS A 173 -9.47 1.39 -4.28
CA HIS A 173 -10.72 0.88 -4.83
C HIS A 173 -11.52 0.08 -3.79
N TRP A 174 -10.85 -0.70 -2.94
CA TRP A 174 -11.50 -1.33 -1.78
C TRP A 174 -12.10 -0.28 -0.85
N ASN A 175 -11.38 0.81 -0.56
CA ASN A 175 -11.87 1.91 0.26
C ASN A 175 -13.12 2.59 -0.33
N PHE A 176 -13.18 2.75 -1.65
CA PHE A 176 -14.34 3.30 -2.36
C PHE A 176 -15.54 2.36 -2.21
N TRP A 177 -15.40 1.10 -2.64
CA TRP A 177 -16.49 0.14 -2.61
C TRP A 177 -16.94 -0.21 -1.20
N ALA A 178 -16.03 -0.26 -0.23
CA ALA A 178 -16.40 -0.50 1.15
C ALA A 178 -17.30 0.61 1.72
N ARG A 179 -17.13 1.87 1.29
CA ARG A 179 -18.05 2.96 1.64
C ARG A 179 -19.37 2.87 0.87
N ALA A 180 -19.33 2.45 -0.39
CA ALA A 180 -20.55 2.27 -1.19
C ALA A 180 -21.44 1.15 -0.66
N TYR A 181 -20.84 0.12 -0.04
CA TYR A 181 -21.54 -1.02 0.56
C TYR A 181 -21.72 -0.92 2.07
N SER A 182 -21.25 0.15 2.73
CA SER A 182 -21.50 0.30 4.17
C SER A 182 -22.93 0.73 4.41
N ASP A 183 -23.58 0.12 5.42
CA ASP A 183 -24.88 0.60 5.89
C ASP A 183 -24.77 2.07 6.33
N SER A 184 -25.70 2.90 5.85
CA SER A 184 -25.81 4.32 6.21
C SER A 184 -26.33 4.49 7.63
#